data_AF-A0A9E3CVL0-F1
#
_entry.id   AF-A0A9E3CVL0-F1
#
_cell.length_a   1.000
_cell.length_b   1.000
_cell.length_c   1.000
_cell.angle_alpha   90.00
_cell.angle_beta   90.00
_cell.angle_gamma   90.00
#
_symmetry.space_group_name_H-M   'P 1'
#
loop_
_entity.id
_entity.type
_entity.pdbx_description
1 polymer ?
#
loop_
_entity_poly.entity_id
_entity_poly.type
_entity_poly.pdbx_seq_one_letter_code
_entity_poly.pdbx_strand_id
1 'polypeptide(L)'
;MDWFQQLRTTLSAYYPPGTPADIVGYLQGSASPAVWRNMIANNRQQMIILGSTPPNQDDWVAAGVAQRQEVRTVRIADLNSFIIAYGGFIRRPWGKIFTLSPDWLRDYDRLVLANFRNNMPRKR
;
A
#
# COMPACT_ATOMS: atom_id res chain seq x y z
N MET A 1 -2.36 -8.26 14.04
CA MET A 1 -1.87 -7.81 12.72
C MET A 1 -0.68 -6.91 12.93
N ASP A 2 0.53 -7.48 12.91
CA ASP A 2 1.79 -6.75 13.17
C ASP A 2 2.36 -6.11 11.90
N TRP A 3 2.16 -6.75 10.74
CA TRP A 3 2.77 -6.31 9.47
C TRP A 3 2.51 -4.84 9.13
N PHE A 4 1.30 -4.33 9.39
CA PHE A 4 0.99 -2.94 9.07
C PHE A 4 1.65 -1.96 10.04
N GLN A 5 1.78 -2.32 11.32
CA GLN A 5 2.54 -1.51 12.27
C GLN A 5 4.00 -1.43 11.86
N GLN A 6 4.60 -2.56 11.45
CA GLN A 6 5.98 -2.59 10.93
C GLN A 6 6.13 -1.73 9.65
N LEU A 7 5.15 -1.79 8.73
CA LEU A 7 5.12 -0.94 7.53
C LEU A 7 5.03 0.54 7.90
N ARG A 8 4.14 0.91 8.82
CA ARG A 8 3.93 2.28 9.28
C ARG A 8 5.21 2.84 9.93
N THR A 9 5.89 2.05 10.76
CA THR A 9 7.19 2.41 11.34
C THR A 9 8.25 2.58 10.26
N THR A 10 8.32 1.66 9.30
CA THR A 10 9.28 1.72 8.19
C THR A 10 9.06 2.94 7.30
N LEU A 11 7.81 3.34 7.08
CA LEU A 11 7.40 4.46 6.23
C LEU A 11 6.96 5.70 7.04
N SER A 12 7.55 5.94 8.22
CA SER A 12 7.08 6.95 9.19
C SER A 12 6.87 8.35 8.62
N ALA A 13 7.67 8.77 7.63
CA ALA A 13 7.52 10.04 6.93
C ALA A 13 6.17 10.20 6.19
N TYR A 14 5.53 9.09 5.83
CA TYR A 14 4.24 9.03 5.13
C TYR A 14 3.07 8.75 6.07
N TYR A 15 3.34 8.53 7.36
CA TYR A 15 2.35 8.29 8.40
C TYR A 15 2.60 9.20 9.62
N PRO A 16 2.50 10.53 9.46
CA PRO A 16 2.82 11.47 10.53
C PRO A 16 1.89 11.33 11.74
N PRO A 17 2.35 11.74 12.94
CA PRO A 17 1.49 11.80 14.12
C PRO A 17 0.29 12.73 13.89
N GLY A 18 -0.84 12.45 14.53
CA GLY A 18 -2.09 13.21 14.35
C GLY A 18 -2.96 12.77 13.18
N THR A 19 -2.50 11.83 12.35
CA THR A 19 -3.33 11.19 11.32
C THR A 19 -3.95 9.88 11.82
N PRO A 20 -5.12 9.46 11.31
CA PRO A 20 -5.75 8.21 11.72
C PRO A 20 -4.80 7.01 11.59
N ALA A 21 -4.68 6.24 12.67
CA ALA A 21 -3.72 5.13 12.75
C ALA A 21 -4.12 3.93 11.89
N ASP A 22 -5.37 3.88 11.45
CA ASP A 22 -5.98 2.78 10.71
C ASP A 22 -5.98 2.98 9.19
N ILE A 23 -5.58 4.14 8.68
CA ILE A 23 -5.46 4.37 7.23
C ILE A 23 -4.16 3.73 6.73
N VAL A 24 -4.29 2.81 5.79
CA VAL A 24 -3.18 2.13 5.12
C VAL A 24 -2.74 2.92 3.89
N GLY A 25 -3.70 3.47 3.15
CA GLY A 25 -3.40 4.19 1.93
C GLY A 25 -4.64 4.49 1.12
N TYR A 26 -4.41 4.80 -0.14
CA TYR A 26 -5.42 5.25 -1.08
C TYR A 26 -5.29 4.46 -2.36
N LEU A 27 -6.42 4.07 -2.92
CA LEU A 27 -6.52 3.27 -4.14
C LEU A 27 -7.48 3.96 -5.11
N GLN A 28 -7.15 3.95 -6.40
CA GLN A 28 -8.12 4.32 -7.44
C GLN A 28 -8.79 3.05 -7.97
N GLY A 29 -10.11 2.99 -7.81
CA GLY A 29 -10.95 1.89 -8.24
C GLY A 29 -11.72 1.21 -7.11
N SER A 30 -11.93 -0.10 -7.21
CA SER A 30 -12.78 -0.81 -6.26
C SER A 30 -12.05 -1.08 -4.94
N ALA A 31 -12.66 -0.69 -3.82
CA ALA A 31 -12.26 -1.08 -2.48
C ALA A 31 -12.92 -2.39 -1.99
N SER A 32 -13.55 -3.15 -2.90
CA SER A 32 -14.24 -4.39 -2.53
C SER A 32 -13.26 -5.56 -2.41
N PRO A 33 -13.22 -6.26 -1.26
CA PRO A 33 -12.45 -7.50 -1.08
C PRO A 33 -12.72 -8.55 -2.17
N ALA A 34 -13.97 -8.68 -2.62
CA ALA A 34 -14.34 -9.65 -3.64
C ALA A 34 -13.67 -9.31 -4.99
N VAL A 35 -13.63 -8.02 -5.35
CA VAL A 35 -12.94 -7.55 -6.56
C VAL A 35 -11.44 -7.79 -6.45
N TRP A 36 -10.83 -7.51 -5.31
CA TRP A 36 -9.40 -7.78 -5.11
C TRP A 36 -9.05 -9.25 -5.27
N ARG A 37 -9.83 -10.17 -4.68
CA ARG A 37 -9.60 -11.62 -4.86
C ARG A 37 -9.69 -12.04 -6.32
N ASN A 38 -10.72 -11.59 -7.02
CA ASN A 38 -10.90 -11.89 -8.45
C ASN A 38 -9.70 -11.37 -9.26
N MET A 39 -9.27 -10.13 -9.00
CA MET A 39 -8.14 -9.53 -9.68
C MET A 39 -6.81 -10.23 -9.39
N ILE A 40 -6.57 -10.66 -8.15
CA ILE A 40 -5.41 -11.46 -7.78
C ILE A 40 -5.42 -12.80 -8.52
N ALA A 41 -6.57 -13.48 -8.61
CA ALA A 41 -6.71 -14.75 -9.33
C ALA A 41 -6.39 -14.62 -10.84
N ASN A 42 -6.60 -13.43 -11.41
CA ASN A 42 -6.26 -13.09 -12.80
C ASN A 42 -4.87 -12.46 -12.95
N ASN A 43 -4.01 -12.52 -11.92
CA ASN A 43 -2.68 -11.91 -11.88
C ASN A 43 -2.67 -10.40 -12.19
N ARG A 44 -3.70 -9.68 -11.75
CA ARG A 44 -3.89 -8.23 -11.91
C ARG A 44 -4.01 -7.56 -10.55
N GLN A 45 -3.01 -7.67 -9.69
CA GLN A 45 -3.09 -7.13 -8.33
C GLN A 45 -3.38 -5.63 -8.33
N GLN A 46 -4.23 -5.20 -7.40
CA GLN A 46 -4.60 -3.81 -7.24
C GLN A 46 -3.46 -3.00 -6.63
N MET A 47 -3.27 -1.78 -7.15
CA MET A 47 -2.26 -0.85 -6.69
C MET A 47 -2.81 0.05 -5.60
N ILE A 48 -2.01 0.32 -4.57
CA ILE A 48 -2.34 1.24 -3.49
C ILE A 48 -1.17 2.22 -3.27
N ILE A 49 -1.47 3.51 -3.20
CA ILE A 49 -0.51 4.53 -2.73
C ILE A 49 -0.55 4.54 -1.21
N LEU A 50 0.61 4.36 -0.58
CA LEU A 50 0.73 4.23 0.86
C LEU A 50 0.85 5.58 1.56
N GLY A 51 0.42 5.61 2.83
CA GLY A 51 0.47 6.77 3.70
C GLY A 51 -0.90 7.22 4.18
N SER A 52 -0.93 7.97 5.27
CA SER A 52 -2.19 8.38 5.91
C SER A 52 -2.81 9.65 5.33
N THR A 53 -2.08 10.41 4.51
CA THR A 53 -2.57 11.62 3.85
C THR A 53 -3.01 11.34 2.40
N PRO A 54 -4.12 11.96 1.91
CA PRO A 54 -4.59 11.77 0.54
C PRO A 54 -3.52 12.12 -0.51
N PRO A 55 -3.31 11.28 -1.56
CA PRO A 55 -2.42 11.61 -2.67
C PRO A 55 -3.01 12.70 -3.54
N ASN A 56 -2.16 13.60 -4.03
CA ASN A 56 -2.56 14.62 -4.99
C ASN A 56 -2.53 14.05 -6.43
N GLN A 57 -2.88 14.88 -7.41
CA GLN A 57 -2.92 14.45 -8.80
C GLN A 57 -1.56 14.00 -9.34
N ASP A 58 -0.49 14.71 -9.00
CA ASP A 58 0.86 14.36 -9.43
C ASP A 58 1.30 13.00 -8.88
N ASP A 59 0.89 12.65 -7.66
CA ASP A 59 1.20 11.36 -7.05
C ASP A 59 0.57 10.21 -7.86
N TRP A 60 -0.67 10.39 -8.35
CA TRP A 60 -1.35 9.41 -9.19
C TRP A 60 -0.71 9.29 -10.58
N VAL A 61 -0.40 10.44 -11.21
CA VAL A 61 0.29 10.48 -12.50
C VAL A 61 1.66 9.81 -12.40
N ALA A 62 2.43 10.12 -11.34
CA ALA A 62 3.73 9.52 -11.09
C ALA A 62 3.64 8.01 -10.87
N ALA A 63 2.56 7.52 -10.25
CA ALA A 63 2.29 6.09 -10.09
C ALA A 63 1.80 5.41 -11.38
N GLY A 64 1.72 6.12 -12.51
CA GLY A 64 1.26 5.58 -13.78
C GLY A 64 -0.26 5.34 -13.84
N VAL A 65 -1.02 5.87 -12.88
CA VAL A 65 -2.48 5.79 -12.85
C VAL A 65 -3.05 7.10 -13.36
N ALA A 66 -3.36 7.14 -14.66
CA ALA A 66 -4.11 8.23 -15.23
C ALA A 66 -5.53 8.25 -14.63
N GLN A 67 -5.96 9.41 -14.12
CA GLN A 67 -7.29 9.65 -13.51
C GLN A 67 -8.40 8.99 -14.34
N ARG A 68 -8.93 7.87 -13.85
CA ARG A 68 -10.08 7.22 -14.49
C ARG A 68 -11.17 6.80 -13.52
N GLN A 69 -10.91 6.81 -12.20
CA GLN A 69 -11.84 6.25 -11.20
C GLN A 69 -11.80 7.00 -9.86
N GLU A 70 -12.83 6.74 -9.06
CA GLU A 70 -12.99 7.29 -7.71
C GLU A 70 -11.82 6.86 -6.79
N VAL A 71 -11.30 7.81 -6.02
CA VAL A 71 -10.29 7.56 -5.00
C VAL A 71 -10.97 7.01 -3.75
N ARG A 72 -10.52 5.85 -3.30
CA ARG A 72 -10.99 5.20 -2.07
C ARG A 72 -9.89 5.21 -1.02
N THR A 73 -10.27 5.50 0.22
CA THR A 73 -9.38 5.34 1.38
C THR A 73 -9.45 3.88 1.81
N VAL A 74 -8.31 3.23 1.95
CA VAL A 74 -8.21 1.83 2.41
C VAL A 74 -7.74 1.84 3.87
N ARG A 75 -8.53 1.22 4.73
CA ARG A 75 -8.25 1.05 6.16
C ARG A 75 -7.78 -0.36 6.46
N ILE A 76 -7.13 -0.55 7.62
CA ILE A 76 -6.64 -1.88 8.06
C ILE A 76 -7.77 -2.92 8.05
N ALA A 77 -8.97 -2.54 8.50
CA ALA A 77 -10.12 -3.43 8.55
C ALA A 77 -10.52 -3.98 7.17
N ASP A 78 -10.30 -3.21 6.10
CA ASP A 78 -10.57 -3.64 4.72
C ASP A 78 -9.59 -4.74 4.27
N LEU A 79 -8.42 -4.82 4.91
CA LEU A 79 -7.33 -5.76 4.59
C LEU A 79 -7.34 -7.02 5.46
N ASN A 80 -8.47 -7.38 6.10
CA ASN A 80 -8.56 -8.52 7.04
C ASN A 80 -8.13 -9.89 6.47
N SER A 81 -7.96 -10.03 5.15
CA SER A 81 -7.43 -11.24 4.49
C SER A 81 -6.39 -10.91 3.41
N PHE A 82 -5.80 -9.71 3.50
CA PHE A 82 -4.87 -9.20 2.50
C PHE A 82 -3.61 -8.67 3.16
N ILE A 83 -2.57 -8.56 2.34
CA ILE A 83 -1.30 -7.96 2.71
C ILE A 83 -0.84 -7.03 1.60
N ILE A 84 -0.09 -5.99 1.97
CA ILE A 84 0.53 -5.10 0.99
C ILE A 84 1.98 -5.52 0.75
N ALA A 85 2.28 -5.92 -0.47
CA ALA A 85 3.66 -6.14 -0.91
C ALA A 85 4.25 -4.87 -1.54
N TYR A 86 5.57 -4.85 -1.65
CA TYR A 86 6.31 -3.73 -2.25
C TYR A 86 5.91 -3.55 -3.71
N GLY A 87 5.58 -2.30 -4.08
CA GLY A 87 5.26 -1.91 -5.44
C GLY A 87 6.31 -0.97 -6.03
N GLY A 88 6.77 0.00 -5.25
CA GLY A 88 7.80 0.94 -5.69
C GLY A 88 7.89 2.21 -4.86
N PHE A 89 8.85 3.04 -5.23
CA PHE A 89 9.00 4.42 -4.79
C PHE A 89 9.23 5.30 -6.02
N ILE A 90 8.29 6.22 -6.30
CA ILE A 90 8.46 7.24 -7.34
C ILE A 90 8.39 8.60 -6.66
N ARG A 91 7.18 9.07 -6.36
CA ARG A 91 6.94 10.27 -5.53
C ARG A 91 6.48 9.90 -4.12
N ARG A 92 5.63 8.86 -4.04
CA ARG A 92 5.16 8.24 -2.81
C ARG A 92 5.45 6.73 -2.84
N PRO A 93 5.56 6.08 -1.68
CA PRO A 93 5.58 4.63 -1.61
C PRO A 93 4.25 4.10 -2.14
N TRP A 94 4.31 3.06 -2.94
CA TRP A 94 3.13 2.33 -3.36
C TRP A 94 3.36 0.83 -3.26
N GLY A 95 2.26 0.10 -3.16
CA GLY A 95 2.24 -1.33 -2.97
C GLY A 95 1.20 -2.02 -3.83
N LYS A 96 1.19 -3.34 -3.76
CA LYS A 96 0.21 -4.20 -4.41
C LYS A 96 -0.52 -5.03 -3.36
N ILE A 97 -1.83 -5.17 -3.53
CA ILE A 97 -2.67 -5.96 -2.65
C ILE A 97 -2.56 -7.44 -3.04
N PHE A 98 -2.12 -8.27 -2.09
CA PHE A 98 -2.06 -9.72 -2.22
C PHE A 98 -2.93 -10.40 -1.18
N THR A 99 -3.33 -11.65 -1.46
CA THR A 99 -3.98 -12.49 -0.46
C THR A 99 -2.97 -12.78 0.65
N LEU A 100 -3.41 -12.62 1.90
CA LEU A 100 -2.58 -12.93 3.05
C LEU A 100 -2.31 -14.44 3.10
N SER A 101 -1.04 -14.81 3.21
CA SER A 101 -0.60 -16.18 3.45
C SER A 101 0.42 -16.23 4.60
N PRO A 102 0.64 -17.41 5.22
CA PRO A 102 1.66 -17.56 6.26
C PRO A 102 3.07 -17.18 5.81
N ASP A 103 3.41 -17.45 4.54
CA ASP A 103 4.73 -17.15 3.98
C ASP A 103 4.96 -15.64 3.86
N TRP A 104 3.91 -14.91 3.44
CA TRP A 104 3.95 -13.45 3.39
C TRP A 104 4.21 -12.82 4.75
N LEU A 105 3.63 -13.37 5.82
CA LEU A 105 3.85 -12.89 7.19
C LEU A 105 5.26 -13.21 7.68
N ARG A 106 5.72 -14.44 7.45
CA ARG A 106 7.05 -14.90 7.88
C ARG A 106 8.17 -14.07 7.27
N ASP A 107 8.05 -13.76 5.99
CA ASP A 107 9.09 -13.09 5.21
C ASP A 107 8.83 -11.59 5.02
N TYR A 108 7.83 -11.02 5.69
CA TYR A 108 7.39 -9.64 5.43
C TYR A 108 8.52 -8.63 5.62
N ASP A 109 9.23 -8.71 6.74
CA ASP A 109 10.33 -7.79 7.03
C ASP A 109 11.49 -7.95 6.04
N ARG A 110 11.88 -9.22 5.78
CA ARG A 110 13.00 -9.58 4.91
C ARG A 110 12.77 -9.22 3.45
N LEU A 111 11.55 -9.37 2.94
CA LEU A 111 11.25 -9.21 1.52
C LEU A 111 10.54 -7.89 1.23
N VAL A 112 9.51 -7.54 2.00
CA VAL A 112 8.69 -6.36 1.71
C VAL A 112 9.30 -5.11 2.33
N LEU A 113 9.57 -5.13 3.64
CA LEU A 113 10.09 -3.95 4.32
C LEU A 113 11.52 -3.63 3.91
N ALA A 114 12.37 -4.64 3.69
CA ALA A 114 13.71 -4.43 3.15
C ALA A 114 13.67 -3.69 1.80
N ASN A 115 12.74 -4.04 0.89
CA ASN A 115 12.59 -3.34 -0.38
C ASN A 115 12.14 -1.89 -0.19
N PHE A 116 11.22 -1.61 0.72
CA PHE A 116 10.86 -0.22 1.04
C PHE A 116 12.06 0.56 1.61
N ARG A 117 12.83 -0.01 2.54
CA ARG A 117 14.02 0.64 3.12
C ARG A 117 15.09 0.93 2.06
N ASN A 118 15.37 -0.04 1.19
CA ASN A 118 16.43 0.06 0.19
C ASN A 118 16.10 1.05 -0.93
N ASN A 119 14.82 1.22 -1.26
CA ASN A 119 14.36 2.10 -2.34
C ASN A 119 13.79 3.44 -1.85
N MET A 120 13.81 3.68 -0.54
CA MET A 120 13.37 4.97 -0.01
C MET A 120 14.30 6.07 -0.54
N PRO A 121 13.75 7.20 -1.04
CA PRO A 121 14.58 8.30 -1.54
C PRO A 121 15.55 8.76 -0.44
N ARG A 122 16.85 8.66 -0.71
CA ARG A 122 17.85 9.25 0.19
C ARG A 122 17.63 10.75 0.20
N LYS A 123 17.40 11.34 1.38
CA LYS A 123 17.45 12.79 1.54
C LYS A 123 18.79 13.25 0.99
N ARG A 124 18.76 14.03 -0.10
CA ARG A 124 19.93 14.76 -0.58
C ARG A 124 20.16 15.97 0.30
#